data_AF-A0A7S1VIN4-F1
#
_entry.id   AF-A0A7S1VIN4-F1
#
_cell.length_a   1.000
_cell.length_b   1.000
_cell.length_c   1.000
_cell.angle_alpha   90.00
_cell.angle_beta   90.00
_cell.angle_gamma   90.00
#
_symmetry.space_group_name_H-M   'P 1'
#
loop_
_entity.id
_entity.type
_entity.pdbx_description
1 polymer ?
#
loop_
_entity_poly.entity_id
_entity_poly.type
_entity_poly.pdbx_seq_one_letter_code
_entity_poly.pdbx_strand_id
1 'polypeptide(L)'
;CGEAAGRLLSRVVGEPVRLLAMPPDADRRSSFTAPSSLVEHRVVEGVPARFHDRAPLLLINEASVDALAAVVPAECAIDFSRFRPNILVAGGAALAGERGG
;
A
#
# COMPACT_ATOMS: atom_id res chain seq x y z
N CYS A 1 17.15 9.72 -12.01
CA CYS A 1 16.70 11.09 -11.70
C CYS A 1 17.93 11.91 -11.31
N GLY A 2 18.10 13.14 -11.84
CA GLY A 2 19.36 13.88 -11.73
C GLY A 2 19.55 14.62 -10.39
N GLU A 3 20.72 15.26 -10.25
CA GLU A 3 21.14 16.01 -9.06
C GLU A 3 20.15 17.11 -8.63
N ALA A 4 19.49 17.77 -9.59
CA ALA A 4 18.48 18.79 -9.28
C ALA A 4 17.30 18.22 -8.48
N ALA A 5 16.81 17.03 -8.82
CA ALA A 5 15.74 16.36 -8.09
C ALA A 5 16.19 15.93 -6.68
N GLY A 6 17.44 15.47 -6.56
CA GLY A 6 18.04 15.14 -5.27
C GLY A 6 18.11 16.35 -4.34
N ARG A 7 18.61 17.49 -4.82
CA ARG A 7 18.66 18.73 -4.02
C ARG A 7 17.28 19.21 -3.58
N LEU A 8 16.29 19.13 -4.46
CA LEU A 8 14.92 19.51 -4.12
C LEU A 8 14.36 18.60 -3.01
N LEU A 9 14.47 17.29 -3.18
CA LEU A 9 13.95 16.33 -2.21
C LEU A 9 14.63 16.46 -0.84
N SER A 10 15.96 16.62 -0.81
CA SER A 10 16.70 16.81 0.45
C SER A 10 16.27 18.05 1.21
N ARG A 11 15.91 19.14 0.50
CA ARG A 11 15.38 20.36 1.16
C ARG A 11 14.02 20.12 1.81
N VAL A 12 13.16 19.34 1.18
CA VAL A 12 11.81 19.05 1.70
C VAL A 12 11.87 18.07 2.88
N VAL A 13 12.71 17.04 2.77
CA VAL A 13 12.84 15.99 3.81
C VAL A 13 13.66 16.48 5.00
N GLY A 14 14.60 17.41 4.79
CA GLY A 14 15.53 17.88 5.83
C GLY A 14 16.80 17.04 5.96
N GLU A 15 16.96 16.00 5.14
CA GLU A 15 18.08 15.05 5.18
C GLU A 15 18.71 14.87 3.79
N PRO A 16 20.02 14.56 3.69
CA PRO A 16 20.66 14.26 2.41
C PRO A 16 20.09 12.97 1.78
N VAL A 17 19.25 13.11 0.74
CA VAL A 17 18.64 11.98 0.03
C VAL A 17 18.84 12.06 -1.49
N ARG A 18 18.47 10.97 -2.18
CA ARG A 18 18.50 10.86 -3.64
C ARG A 18 17.17 10.30 -4.15
N LEU A 19 16.69 10.87 -5.25
CA LEU A 19 15.55 10.31 -5.97
C LEU A 19 16.06 9.27 -6.97
N LEU A 20 15.55 8.04 -6.88
CA LEU A 20 15.89 6.95 -7.78
C LEU A 20 14.66 6.50 -8.55
N ALA A 21 14.88 6.01 -9.77
CA ALA A 21 13.87 5.34 -10.56
C ALA A 21 14.37 3.95 -10.87
N MET A 22 13.50 2.94 -10.71
CA MET A 22 13.82 1.58 -11.11
C MET A 22 13.81 1.52 -12.63
N PRO A 23 14.88 0.99 -13.28
CA PRO A 23 14.93 0.93 -14.72
C PRO A 23 13.86 -0.05 -15.26
N PRO A 24 13.38 0.12 -16.50
CA PRO A 24 12.28 -0.68 -17.04
C PRO A 24 12.54 -2.18 -17.09
N ASP A 25 13.81 -2.57 -17.19
CA ASP A 25 14.34 -3.93 -17.30
C ASP A 25 14.79 -4.52 -15.95
N ALA A 26 14.51 -3.86 -14.83
CA ALA A 26 14.81 -4.42 -13.51
C ALA A 26 13.95 -5.65 -13.22
N ASP A 27 14.60 -6.78 -12.94
CA ASP A 27 13.95 -8.04 -12.50
C ASP A 27 13.98 -8.17 -10.97
N ARG A 28 13.34 -7.22 -10.28
CA ARG A 28 13.09 -7.35 -8.84
C ARG A 28 11.82 -8.16 -8.64
N ARG A 29 11.88 -9.18 -7.78
CA ARG A 29 10.74 -10.05 -7.45
C ARG A 29 10.42 -9.98 -5.96
N SER A 30 9.15 -10.15 -5.64
CA SER A 30 8.67 -10.32 -4.26
C SER A 30 7.73 -11.49 -4.15
N SER A 31 7.55 -11.96 -2.92
CA SER A 31 6.48 -12.87 -2.55
C SER A 31 5.50 -12.17 -1.63
N PHE A 32 4.23 -12.55 -1.73
CA PHE A 32 3.22 -12.06 -0.81
C PHE A 32 2.17 -13.13 -0.53
N THR A 33 1.50 -12.97 0.59
CA THR A 33 0.43 -13.87 1.01
C THR A 33 -0.89 -13.30 0.53
N ALA A 34 -1.63 -14.07 -0.27
CA ALA A 34 -2.97 -13.72 -0.68
C ALA A 34 -3.98 -14.59 0.08
N PRO A 35 -5.09 -14.02 0.59
CA PRO A 35 -6.21 -14.84 1.02
C PRO A 35 -6.74 -15.58 -0.22
N SER A 36 -6.54 -16.90 -0.27
CA SER A 36 -7.24 -17.72 -1.25
C SER A 36 -8.67 -17.91 -0.77
N SER A 37 -9.60 -18.09 -1.72
CA SER A 37 -11.00 -18.30 -1.40
C SER A 37 -11.15 -19.50 -0.45
N LEU A 38 -11.47 -19.17 0.80
CA LEU A 38 -12.19 -19.94 1.83
C LEU A 38 -11.43 -20.72 2.91
N VAL A 39 -10.14 -21.09 2.82
CA VAL A 39 -9.51 -21.80 3.98
C VAL A 39 -7.99 -21.57 4.16
N GLU A 40 -7.20 -21.28 3.13
CA GLU A 40 -5.74 -21.19 3.29
C GLU A 40 -5.14 -19.96 2.60
N HIS A 41 -4.28 -19.25 3.33
CA HIS A 41 -3.42 -18.23 2.80
C HIS A 41 -2.42 -18.85 1.82
N ARG A 42 -2.48 -18.47 0.54
CA ARG A 42 -1.51 -18.95 -0.46
C ARG A 42 -0.37 -17.96 -0.59
N VAL A 43 0.86 -18.46 -0.50
CA VAL A 43 2.04 -17.68 -0.87
C VAL A 43 2.11 -17.59 -2.39
N VAL A 44 2.07 -16.37 -2.90
CA VAL A 44 2.29 -16.04 -4.31
C VAL A 44 3.75 -15.63 -4.45
N GLU A 45 4.51 -16.45 -5.16
CA GLU A 45 5.96 -16.29 -5.34
C GLU A 45 6.29 -15.60 -6.67
N GLY A 46 7.45 -14.93 -6.72
CA GLY A 46 8.05 -14.48 -7.98
C GLY A 46 7.30 -13.36 -8.71
N VAL A 47 6.51 -12.57 -8.00
CA VAL A 47 5.73 -11.48 -8.61
C VAL A 47 6.65 -10.29 -8.89
N PRO A 48 6.58 -9.68 -10.08
CA PRO A 48 7.35 -8.48 -10.38
C PRO A 48 7.06 -7.39 -9.36
N ALA A 49 8.12 -6.86 -8.75
CA ALA A 49 8.03 -5.89 -7.67
C ALA A 49 8.91 -4.69 -7.95
N ARG A 50 8.38 -3.49 -7.71
CA ARG A 50 9.17 -2.25 -7.78
C ARG A 50 9.52 -1.75 -6.39
N PHE A 51 8.93 -0.64 -5.94
CA PHE A 51 9.16 -0.10 -4.61
C PHE A 51 7.96 -0.25 -3.68
N HIS A 52 6.95 -1.04 -4.07
CA HIS A 52 5.79 -1.32 -3.19
C HIS A 52 6.18 -2.28 -2.06
N ASP A 53 5.46 -2.19 -0.94
CA ASP A 53 5.84 -2.85 0.32
C ASP A 53 5.70 -4.37 0.27
N ARG A 54 4.54 -4.91 -0.16
CA ARG A 54 4.25 -6.35 -0.09
C ARG A 54 3.55 -6.90 -1.32
N ALA A 55 2.33 -6.45 -1.59
CA ALA A 55 1.53 -6.86 -2.75
C ALA A 55 1.62 -5.82 -3.88
N PRO A 56 1.42 -6.22 -5.15
CA PRO A 56 1.45 -5.30 -6.29
C PRO A 56 0.27 -4.33 -6.31
N LEU A 57 -0.86 -4.71 -5.69
CA LEU A 57 -2.06 -3.89 -5.58
C LEU A 57 -2.62 -3.96 -4.16
N LEU A 58 -3.05 -2.81 -3.65
CA LEU A 58 -3.87 -2.68 -2.45
C LEU A 58 -5.31 -2.29 -2.84
N LEU A 59 -6.24 -3.11 -2.38
CA LEU A 59 -7.68 -2.95 -2.57
C LEU A 59 -8.33 -2.63 -1.22
N ILE A 60 -9.16 -1.59 -1.18
CA ILE A 60 -10.05 -1.30 -0.04
C ILE A 60 -11.45 -0.97 -0.56
N ASN A 61 -12.45 -1.00 0.32
CA ASN A 61 -13.78 -0.48 0.02
C ASN A 61 -14.20 0.60 1.02
N GLU A 62 -15.17 1.41 0.62
CA GLU A 62 -15.70 2.51 1.44
C GLU A 62 -16.24 1.99 2.78
N ALA A 63 -16.98 0.88 2.76
CA ALA A 63 -17.57 0.30 3.97
C ALA A 63 -16.54 -0.08 5.05
N SER A 64 -15.35 -0.56 4.68
CA SER A 64 -14.26 -0.82 5.63
C SER A 64 -13.68 0.46 6.21
N VAL A 65 -13.57 1.53 5.41
CA VAL A 65 -13.08 2.84 5.87
C VAL A 65 -14.09 3.45 6.84
N ASP A 66 -15.39 3.42 6.51
CA ASP A 66 -16.46 3.92 7.37
C ASP A 66 -16.53 3.15 8.70
N ALA A 67 -16.43 1.82 8.63
CA ALA A 67 -16.42 0.98 9.83
C ALA A 67 -15.22 1.30 10.75
N LEU A 68 -14.05 1.58 10.18
CA LEU A 68 -12.88 1.99 10.95
C LEU A 68 -13.02 3.41 11.50
N ALA A 69 -13.53 4.35 10.70
CA ALA A 69 -13.76 5.73 11.11
C ALA A 69 -14.72 5.82 12.31
N ALA A 70 -15.68 4.90 12.42
CA ALA A 70 -16.63 4.85 13.52
C ALA A 70 -16.03 4.43 14.88
N VAL A 71 -14.85 3.79 14.90
CA VAL A 71 -14.24 3.25 16.14
C VAL A 71 -13.00 4.02 16.58
N VAL A 72 -12.50 4.94 15.76
CA VAL A 72 -11.37 5.80 16.13
C VAL A 72 -11.84 7.12 16.74
N PRO A 73 -11.01 7.79 17.55
CA PRO A 73 -11.32 9.13 18.04
C PRO A 73 -11.57 10.11 16.89
N ALA A 74 -12.53 11.03 17.05
CA ALA A 74 -12.94 11.97 16.00
C ALA A 74 -11.79 12.91 15.56
N GLU A 75 -10.80 13.12 16.42
CA GLU A 75 -9.59 13.89 16.13
C GLU A 75 -8.68 13.17 15.13
N CYS A 76 -8.85 11.85 14.99
CA CYS A 76 -8.18 11.03 13.99
C CYS A 76 -9.05 10.96 12.74
N ALA A 77 -8.95 11.97 11.87
CA ALA A 77 -9.61 11.95 10.58
C ALA A 77 -9.07 10.78 9.73
N ILE A 78 -9.91 9.75 9.56
CA ILE A 78 -9.65 8.58 8.71
C ILE A 78 -10.29 8.82 7.34
N ASP A 79 -9.47 8.79 6.31
CA ASP A 79 -9.90 8.76 4.92
C ASP A 79 -9.11 7.68 4.16
N PHE A 80 -9.54 7.36 2.94
CA PHE A 80 -8.90 6.36 2.11
C PHE A 80 -7.43 6.68 1.78
N SER A 81 -7.04 7.95 1.74
CA SER A 81 -5.69 8.39 1.36
C SER A 81 -4.63 7.95 2.38
N ARG A 82 -5.04 7.78 3.64
CA ARG A 82 -4.19 7.24 4.73
C ARG A 82 -3.71 5.81 4.45
N PHE A 83 -4.46 5.04 3.67
CA PHE A 83 -4.13 3.63 3.35
C PHE A 83 -3.35 3.49 2.05
N ARG A 84 -3.27 4.54 1.21
CA ARG A 84 -2.60 4.53 -0.10
C ARG A 84 -3.11 3.39 -1.02
N PRO A 85 -4.43 3.19 -1.16
CA PRO A 85 -4.96 2.12 -2.01
C PRO A 85 -4.62 2.40 -3.48
N ASN A 86 -4.47 1.33 -4.26
CA ASN A 86 -4.44 1.44 -5.71
C ASN A 86 -5.87 1.47 -6.27
N ILE A 87 -6.81 0.80 -5.61
CA ILE A 87 -8.21 0.67 -6.02
C ILE A 87 -9.12 0.87 -4.79
N LEU A 88 -10.08 1.79 -4.92
CA LEU A 88 -11.18 1.97 -3.98
C LEU A 88 -12.47 1.43 -4.61
N VAL A 89 -13.16 0.53 -3.92
CA VAL A 89 -14.46 -0.01 -4.35
C VAL A 89 -15.59 0.71 -3.62
N ALA A 90 -16.55 1.22 -4.39
CA ALA A 90 -17.75 1.84 -3.84
C ALA A 90 -18.73 0.77 -3.34
N GLY A 91 -19.28 0.98 -2.14
CA GLY A 91 -20.23 0.08 -1.50
C GLY A 91 -19.69 -1.33 -1.17
N GLY A 92 -20.64 -2.25 -0.92
CA GLY A 92 -20.36 -3.62 -0.45
C GLY A 92 -20.29 -3.74 1.08
N ALA A 93 -20.17 -4.98 1.57
CA ALA A 93 -19.89 -5.21 2.99
C ALA A 93 -18.42 -4.87 3.27
N ALA A 94 -18.11 -4.36 4.47
CA ALA A 94 -16.74 -4.14 4.90
C ALA A 94 -15.92 -5.43 4.68
N LEU A 95 -14.75 -5.30 4.04
CA LEU A 95 -13.83 -6.41 3.88
C LEU A 95 -13.41 -6.91 5.26
N ALA A 96 -13.49 -8.22 5.47
CA ALA A 96 -13.00 -8.84 6.68
C ALA A 96 -11.46 -8.66 6.74
N GLY A 97 -10.98 -7.97 7.77
CA GLY A 97 -9.56 -7.94 8.09
C GLY A 97 -9.10 -9.28 8.68
N GLU A 98 -7.84 -9.64 8.49
CA GLU A 98 -7.22 -10.75 9.22
C GLU A 98 -7.35 -10.45 10.73
N ARG A 99 -8.00 -11.34 11.47
CA ARG A 99 -7.96 -11.30 12.94
C ARG A 99 -6.52 -11.65 13.33
N GLY A 100 -5.76 -10.66 13.80
CA GLY A 100 -4.41 -10.90 14.32
C GLY A 100 -4.45 -11.99 15.38
N GLY A 101 -3.71 -13.07 15.13
CA GLY A 101 -3.35 -14.09 16.11
C GLY A 101 -1.98 -13.80 16.70
#